data_AF-A0A5K3F410-F1
#
_entry.id   AF-A0A5K3F410-F1
#
_cell.length_a   1.000
_cell.length_b   1.000
_cell.length_c   1.000
_cell.angle_alpha   90.00
_cell.angle_beta   90.00
_cell.angle_gamma   90.00
#
_symmetry.space_group_name_H-M   'P 1'
#
loop_
_entity.id
_entity.type
_entity.pdbx_description
1 polymer ?
#
loop_
_entity_poly.entity_id
_entity_poly.type
_entity_poly.pdbx_seq_one_letter_code
_entity_poly.pdbx_strand_id
1 'polypeptide(L)'
;MCNALWEDRAVKATQDRGNEFQQIDSAAYFLEKLNEIRNPEYSPSDKDVLQCRTKTLGIHTETIFYHGIPFELVDVGGQREQRAKWIEAVTDGVTAVIFLTDASAYDTMLEEDHSVNRLRESYQLLGQVWNKSLFKDKSFILFLNKQDKLASKVRSQRTPIIDFFPEYELGKFKFTITFLSDMLTQKKRKKSDAEVWKKHFSYFLPAASKASAGSSSGAMTLDEIIMEEYNQVQSMINKAVHDGRLAAWPLTGDVKDGAITTLMEDEGFVALFNRLMDVALYRTVTVTHFIKTLFLAECEQTKERRVYPYPTTAIDKRNVIRVFDSCKEILQGKAFTEMII
;
A
#
# COMPACT_ATOMS: atom_id res chain seq x y z
N MET A 1 2.89 34.23 13.91
CA MET A 1 3.83 33.33 14.63
C MET A 1 3.85 31.93 14.00
N CYS A 2 2.75 31.17 14.00
CA CYS A 2 2.75 29.79 13.45
C CYS A 2 3.19 29.69 11.98
N ASN A 3 2.72 30.60 11.11
CA ASN A 3 3.14 30.59 9.70
C ASN A 3 4.64 30.86 9.53
N ALA A 4 5.19 31.79 10.31
CA ALA A 4 6.63 32.10 10.27
C ALA A 4 7.49 30.93 10.78
N LEU A 5 7.01 30.18 11.77
CA LEU A 5 7.68 28.96 12.22
C LEU A 5 7.61 27.85 11.18
N TRP A 6 6.47 27.67 10.51
CA TRP A 6 6.34 26.62 9.48
C TRP A 6 7.24 26.85 8.27
N GLU A 7 7.47 28.12 7.90
CA GLU A 7 8.40 28.51 6.83
C GLU A 7 9.88 28.46 7.26
N ASP A 8 10.18 28.25 8.54
CA ASP A 8 11.56 28.15 9.02
C ASP A 8 12.23 26.85 8.54
N ARG A 9 13.47 26.97 8.03
CA ARG A 9 14.23 25.85 7.48
C ARG A 9 14.51 24.76 8.52
N ALA A 10 14.76 25.12 9.77
CA ALA A 10 15.01 24.14 10.83
C ALA A 10 13.72 23.37 11.18
N VAL A 11 12.56 24.03 11.13
CA VAL A 11 11.26 23.36 11.32
C VAL A 11 10.96 22.40 10.18
N LYS A 12 11.17 22.80 8.92
CA LYS A 12 11.03 21.91 7.76
C LYS A 12 11.98 20.71 7.83
N ALA A 13 13.26 20.95 8.18
CA ALA A 13 14.24 19.87 8.35
C ALA A 13 13.89 18.92 9.51
N THR A 14 13.31 19.45 10.60
CA THR A 14 12.81 18.62 11.70
C THR A 14 11.59 17.80 11.28
N GLN A 15 10.68 18.39 10.49
CA GLN A 15 9.53 17.70 9.92
C GLN A 15 9.96 16.51 9.06
N ASP A 16 11.02 16.67 8.27
CA ASP A 16 11.59 15.62 7.42
C ASP A 16 12.18 14.44 8.20
N ARG A 17 12.58 14.68 9.46
CA ARG A 17 13.03 13.67 10.44
C ARG A 17 11.91 13.19 11.35
N GLY A 18 10.66 13.38 10.92
CA GLY A 18 9.46 13.07 11.68
C GLY A 18 9.30 11.60 12.07
N ASN A 19 10.09 10.70 11.48
CA ASN A 19 10.14 9.29 11.87
C ASN A 19 10.88 9.04 13.20
N GLU A 20 11.72 9.99 13.64
CA GLU A 20 12.50 9.90 14.88
C GLU A 20 11.66 10.25 16.14
N PHE A 21 10.44 10.75 15.96
CA PHE A 21 9.52 11.11 17.04
C PHE A 21 8.06 10.86 16.65
N GLN A 22 7.13 11.08 17.58
CA GLN A 22 5.70 10.85 17.35
C GLN A 22 5.06 12.03 16.64
N GLN A 23 5.20 12.07 15.31
CA GLN A 23 4.63 13.13 14.49
C GLN A 23 3.17 12.85 14.07
N ILE A 24 2.34 13.89 14.04
CA ILE A 24 1.00 13.81 13.48
C ILE A 24 1.09 13.84 11.95
N ASP A 25 0.67 12.73 11.36
CA ASP A 25 0.50 12.49 9.94
C ASP A 25 -0.04 13.64 9.07
N SER A 26 -1.00 14.41 9.58
CA SER A 26 -1.66 15.52 8.87
C SER A 26 -1.12 16.90 9.26
N ALA A 27 -0.06 16.97 10.08
CA ALA A 27 0.52 18.23 10.55
C ALA A 27 0.92 19.13 9.38
N ALA A 28 1.70 18.61 8.41
CA ALA A 28 2.13 19.39 7.26
C ALA A 28 0.93 19.93 6.45
N TYR A 29 -0.09 19.08 6.22
CA TYR A 29 -1.30 19.46 5.50
C TYR A 29 -2.00 20.66 6.12
N PHE A 30 -2.22 20.65 7.44
CA PHE A 30 -2.89 21.78 8.11
C PHE A 30 -1.97 22.99 8.30
N LEU A 31 -0.66 22.79 8.48
CA LEU A 31 0.31 23.88 8.62
C LEU A 31 0.48 24.66 7.30
N GLU A 32 0.39 23.99 6.15
CA GLU A 32 0.37 24.64 4.83
C GLU A 32 -0.92 25.44 4.59
N LYS A 33 -2.03 25.03 5.22
CA LYS A 33 -3.35 25.66 5.11
C LYS A 33 -3.64 26.70 6.19
N LEU A 34 -2.64 27.15 6.97
CA LEU A 34 -2.86 28.04 8.12
C LEU A 34 -3.61 29.33 7.75
N ASN A 35 -3.35 29.90 6.57
CA ASN A 35 -4.02 31.14 6.14
C ASN A 35 -5.50 30.91 5.82
N GLU A 36 -5.84 29.76 5.23
CA GLU A 36 -7.24 29.38 4.96
C GLU A 36 -7.98 29.12 6.28
N ILE A 37 -7.38 28.33 7.17
CA ILE A 37 -8.01 27.90 8.44
C ILE A 37 -8.25 29.09 9.39
N ARG A 38 -7.41 30.12 9.33
CA ARG A 38 -7.55 31.32 10.17
C ARG A 38 -8.63 32.30 9.68
N ASN A 39 -9.18 32.09 8.49
CA ASN A 39 -10.29 32.90 8.00
C ASN A 39 -11.53 32.64 8.88
N PRO A 40 -12.18 33.67 9.45
CA PRO A 40 -13.42 33.50 10.22
C PRO A 40 -14.54 32.78 9.44
N GLU A 41 -14.53 32.87 8.11
CA GLU A 41 -15.50 32.23 7.21
C GLU A 41 -15.07 30.82 6.76
N TYR A 42 -13.99 30.27 7.33
CA TYR A 42 -13.50 28.94 6.98
C TYR A 42 -14.50 27.86 7.34
N SER A 43 -14.88 27.05 6.35
CA SER A 43 -15.61 25.80 6.54
C SER A 43 -14.72 24.63 6.08
N PRO A 44 -14.51 23.60 6.92
CA PRO A 44 -13.72 22.43 6.53
C PRO A 44 -14.28 21.77 5.27
N SER A 45 -13.41 21.46 4.32
CA SER A 45 -13.75 20.60 3.19
C SER A 45 -13.78 19.13 3.61
N ASP A 46 -14.39 18.26 2.81
CA ASP A 46 -14.31 16.79 3.00
C ASP A 46 -12.87 16.31 3.15
N LYS A 47 -11.92 16.92 2.42
CA LYS A 47 -10.50 16.58 2.51
C LYS A 47 -9.93 16.98 3.87
N ASP A 48 -10.33 18.12 4.41
CA ASP A 48 -9.91 18.55 5.75
C ASP A 48 -10.44 17.59 6.82
N VAL A 49 -11.71 17.20 6.72
CA VAL A 49 -12.32 16.22 7.64
C VAL A 49 -11.59 14.87 7.57
N LEU A 50 -11.27 14.38 6.37
CA LEU A 50 -10.52 13.12 6.19
C LEU A 50 -9.07 13.18 6.69
N GLN A 51 -8.48 14.39 6.82
CA GLN A 51 -7.13 14.60 7.36
C GLN A 51 -7.12 14.74 8.88
N CYS A 52 -8.26 15.03 9.51
CA CYS A 52 -8.37 15.09 10.95
C CYS A 52 -8.09 13.72 11.58
N ARG A 53 -7.33 13.72 12.68
CA ARG A 53 -7.00 12.50 13.42
C ARG A 53 -7.68 12.55 14.79
N THR A 54 -8.63 11.65 15.00
CA THR A 54 -9.21 11.35 16.31
C THR A 54 -8.94 9.89 16.63
N LYS A 55 -8.42 9.60 17.83
CA LYS A 55 -8.20 8.21 18.27
C LYS A 55 -9.56 7.56 18.51
N THR A 56 -9.88 6.46 17.82
CA THR A 56 -11.07 5.65 18.09
C THR A 56 -10.93 4.99 19.46
N LEU A 57 -11.91 5.23 20.34
CA LEU A 57 -11.99 4.63 21.67
C LEU A 57 -13.24 3.77 21.77
N GLY A 58 -13.07 2.48 22.07
CA GLY A 58 -14.19 1.54 22.07
C GLY A 58 -14.53 0.99 20.68
N ILE A 59 -15.82 0.70 20.49
CA ILE A 59 -16.40 0.05 19.32
C ILE A 59 -17.47 1.00 18.77
N HIS A 60 -17.43 1.26 17.47
CA HIS A 60 -18.41 2.09 16.79
C HIS A 60 -18.99 1.31 15.62
N THR A 61 -20.30 1.40 15.44
CA THR A 61 -21.01 0.68 14.39
C THR A 61 -21.75 1.67 13.51
N GLU A 62 -21.54 1.58 12.21
CA GLU A 62 -22.21 2.41 11.21
C GLU A 62 -22.81 1.53 10.12
N THR A 63 -24.04 1.85 9.70
CA THR A 63 -24.68 1.14 8.58
C THR A 63 -24.58 1.98 7.32
N ILE A 64 -23.99 1.41 6.27
CA ILE A 64 -23.95 2.01 4.94
C ILE A 64 -24.78 1.18 3.96
N PHE A 65 -25.38 1.84 2.97
CA PHE A 65 -26.10 1.16 1.89
C PHE A 65 -25.29 1.21 0.61
N TYR A 66 -25.04 0.03 0.03
CA TYR A 66 -24.37 -0.09 -1.26
C TYR A 66 -25.23 -0.92 -2.21
N HIS A 67 -25.71 -0.30 -3.29
CA HIS A 67 -26.70 -0.88 -4.21
C HIS A 67 -27.94 -1.48 -3.51
N GLY A 68 -28.42 -0.83 -2.45
CA GLY A 68 -29.58 -1.28 -1.67
C GLY A 68 -29.30 -2.42 -0.69
N ILE A 69 -28.07 -2.93 -0.63
CA ILE A 69 -27.65 -3.92 0.37
C ILE A 69 -27.06 -3.17 1.57
N PRO A 70 -27.55 -3.41 2.80
CA PRO A 70 -26.96 -2.83 4.01
C PRO A 70 -25.64 -3.53 4.34
N PHE A 71 -24.62 -2.75 4.66
CA PHE A 71 -23.35 -3.19 5.23
C PHE A 71 -23.21 -2.55 6.59
N GLU A 72 -23.06 -3.37 7.62
CA GLU A 72 -22.73 -2.93 8.97
C GLU A 72 -21.21 -2.92 9.13
N LEU A 73 -20.64 -1.73 9.34
CA LEU A 73 -19.22 -1.51 9.55
C LEU A 73 -18.96 -1.32 11.04
N VAL A 74 -18.18 -2.22 11.62
CA VAL A 74 -17.76 -2.16 13.03
C VAL A 74 -16.31 -1.68 13.08
N ASP A 75 -16.11 -0.42 13.51
CA ASP A 75 -14.79 0.17 13.75
C ASP A 75 -14.35 -0.06 15.19
N VAL A 76 -13.11 -0.50 15.36
CA VAL A 76 -12.52 -0.84 16.66
C VAL A 76 -11.17 -0.15 16.83
N GLY A 77 -10.93 0.39 18.03
CA GLY A 77 -9.63 0.98 18.35
C GLY A 77 -8.47 -0.01 18.19
N GLY A 78 -7.44 0.37 17.42
CA GLY A 78 -6.30 -0.51 17.10
C GLY A 78 -5.15 -0.54 18.12
N GLN A 79 -5.13 0.44 19.03
CA GLN A 79 -4.08 0.57 20.06
C GLN A 79 -4.12 -0.59 21.05
N ARG A 80 -2.97 -0.99 21.60
CA ARG A 80 -2.86 -2.16 22.50
C ARG A 80 -3.90 -2.16 23.63
N GLU A 81 -4.16 -1.00 24.23
CA GLU A 81 -5.14 -0.81 25.31
C GLU A 81 -6.60 -1.04 24.89
N GLN A 82 -6.92 -0.92 23.60
CA GLN A 82 -8.28 -1.12 23.06
C GLN A 82 -8.53 -2.56 22.59
N ARG A 83 -7.47 -3.37 22.37
CA ARG A 83 -7.59 -4.69 21.74
C ARG A 83 -8.39 -5.71 22.56
N ALA A 84 -8.47 -5.53 23.89
CA ALA A 84 -9.30 -6.37 24.75
C ALA A 84 -10.79 -6.33 24.33
N LYS A 85 -11.26 -5.21 23.76
CA LYS A 85 -12.64 -5.01 23.32
C LYS A 85 -12.95 -5.64 21.96
N TRP A 86 -11.94 -6.06 21.21
CA TRP A 86 -12.16 -6.61 19.86
C TRP A 86 -13.08 -7.82 19.87
N ILE A 87 -13.04 -8.65 20.92
CA ILE A 87 -13.90 -9.83 21.04
C ILE A 87 -15.38 -9.42 21.06
N GLU A 88 -15.73 -8.36 21.80
CA GLU A 88 -17.11 -7.85 21.88
C GLU A 88 -17.62 -7.46 20.48
N ALA A 89 -16.77 -6.81 19.67
CA ALA A 89 -17.13 -6.35 18.32
C ALA A 89 -17.43 -7.48 17.32
N VAL A 90 -16.99 -8.71 17.60
CA VAL A 90 -17.13 -9.85 16.67
C VAL A 90 -17.97 -11.00 17.23
N THR A 91 -18.52 -10.82 18.44
CA THR A 91 -19.30 -11.86 19.13
C THR A 91 -20.62 -12.17 18.42
N ASP A 92 -21.24 -11.18 17.79
CA ASP A 92 -22.47 -11.34 17.00
C ASP A 92 -22.22 -11.90 15.59
N GLY A 93 -20.96 -12.24 15.28
CA GLY A 93 -20.52 -12.72 13.98
C GLY A 93 -20.16 -11.60 13.01
N VAL A 94 -19.17 -11.86 12.16
CA VAL A 94 -18.78 -10.96 11.07
C VAL A 94 -18.66 -11.75 9.77
N THR A 95 -19.01 -11.15 8.63
CA THR A 95 -18.83 -11.78 7.31
C THR A 95 -17.35 -11.82 6.90
N ALA A 96 -16.63 -10.73 7.19
CA ALA A 96 -15.22 -10.57 6.83
C ALA A 96 -14.51 -9.62 7.81
N VAL A 97 -13.19 -9.76 7.89
CA VAL A 97 -12.30 -8.87 8.63
C VAL A 97 -11.57 -7.98 7.65
N ILE A 98 -11.67 -6.66 7.82
CA ILE A 98 -10.82 -5.69 7.13
C ILE A 98 -9.69 -5.31 8.07
N PHE A 99 -8.48 -5.80 7.81
CA PHE A 99 -7.29 -5.42 8.55
C PHE A 99 -6.62 -4.22 7.88
N LEU A 100 -6.57 -3.10 8.58
CA LEU A 100 -5.96 -1.86 8.10
C LEU A 100 -4.56 -1.68 8.68
N THR A 101 -3.56 -1.46 7.82
CA THR A 101 -2.18 -1.18 8.25
C THR A 101 -1.62 0.07 7.57
N ASP A 102 -0.69 0.75 8.24
CA ASP A 102 0.08 1.85 7.68
C ASP A 102 1.34 1.30 6.99
N ALA A 103 1.31 1.19 5.66
CA ALA A 103 2.45 0.70 4.90
C ALA A 103 3.65 1.68 4.92
N SER A 104 3.44 2.95 5.28
CA SER A 104 4.49 3.96 5.37
C SER A 104 5.22 3.97 6.72
N ALA A 105 4.80 3.13 7.67
CA ALA A 105 5.32 3.10 9.03
C ALA A 105 6.60 2.25 9.21
N TYR A 106 7.23 1.82 8.11
CA TYR A 106 8.41 0.94 8.12
C TYR A 106 9.61 1.53 8.88
N ASP A 107 9.72 2.85 9.00
CA ASP A 107 10.81 3.59 9.66
C ASP A 107 10.39 4.23 11.00
N THR A 108 9.25 3.83 11.56
CA THR A 108 8.70 4.42 12.80
C THR A 108 8.47 3.40 13.91
N MET A 109 8.51 3.86 15.16
CA MET A 109 8.25 3.06 16.36
C MET A 109 6.86 3.33 16.95
N LEU A 110 6.31 2.37 17.70
CA LEU A 110 5.01 2.54 18.37
C LEU A 110 5.02 3.74 19.32
N GLU A 111 3.83 4.31 19.54
CA GLU A 111 3.64 5.40 20.50
C GLU A 111 3.75 4.86 21.93
N GLU A 112 3.20 3.66 22.16
CA GLU A 112 3.19 2.96 23.43
C GLU A 112 4.51 2.22 23.77
N ASP A 113 5.37 1.97 22.78
CA ASP A 113 6.62 1.23 22.95
C ASP A 113 7.65 1.61 21.87
N HIS A 114 8.56 2.52 22.19
CA HIS A 114 9.54 3.06 21.25
C HIS A 114 10.63 2.06 20.84
N SER A 115 10.64 0.85 21.38
CA SER A 115 11.55 -0.22 20.96
C SER A 115 10.98 -1.09 19.83
N VAL A 116 9.67 -0.97 19.55
CA VAL A 116 8.96 -1.83 18.61
C VAL A 116 8.62 -1.06 17.34
N ASN A 117 9.12 -1.55 16.21
CA ASN A 117 8.79 -1.01 14.89
C ASN A 117 7.29 -1.23 14.58
N ARG A 118 6.62 -0.18 14.11
CA ARG A 118 5.16 -0.21 13.87
C ARG A 118 4.74 -1.21 12.81
N LEU A 119 5.48 -1.30 11.71
CA LEU A 119 5.15 -2.24 10.63
C LEU A 119 5.38 -3.68 11.08
N ARG A 120 6.44 -3.94 11.88
CA ARG A 120 6.70 -5.25 12.49
C ARG A 120 5.57 -5.73 13.37
N GLU A 121 5.14 -4.87 14.28
CA GLU A 121 3.96 -5.17 15.10
C GLU A 121 2.71 -5.41 14.22
N SER A 122 2.50 -4.61 13.19
CA SER A 122 1.28 -4.71 12.40
C SER A 122 1.12 -6.06 11.68
N TYR A 123 2.17 -6.60 11.06
CA TYR A 123 2.06 -7.92 10.41
C TYR A 123 1.97 -9.06 11.44
N GLN A 124 2.70 -8.98 12.56
CA GLN A 124 2.61 -9.96 13.64
C GLN A 124 1.20 -10.00 14.24
N LEU A 125 0.57 -8.83 14.41
CA LEU A 125 -0.80 -8.71 14.86
C LEU A 125 -1.78 -9.36 13.87
N LEU A 126 -1.60 -9.19 12.56
CA LEU A 126 -2.42 -9.89 11.58
C LEU A 126 -2.32 -11.42 11.76
N GLY A 127 -1.11 -11.96 11.94
CA GLY A 127 -0.89 -13.38 12.21
C GLY A 127 -1.61 -13.86 13.48
N GLN A 128 -1.58 -13.05 14.55
CA GLN A 128 -2.30 -13.37 15.79
C GLN A 128 -3.82 -13.38 15.59
N VAL A 129 -4.37 -12.41 14.86
CA VAL A 129 -5.81 -12.34 14.54
C VAL A 129 -6.20 -13.51 13.64
N TRP A 130 -5.42 -13.79 12.60
CA TRP A 130 -5.63 -14.89 11.68
C TRP A 130 -5.78 -16.24 12.38
N ASN A 131 -5.02 -16.47 13.46
CA ASN A 131 -5.03 -17.73 14.20
C ASN A 131 -6.14 -17.83 15.27
N LYS A 132 -6.98 -16.80 15.47
CA LYS A 132 -8.12 -16.90 16.38
C LYS A 132 -9.19 -17.81 15.80
N SER A 133 -9.68 -18.75 16.61
CA SER A 133 -10.72 -19.71 16.24
C SER A 133 -11.99 -19.05 15.70
N LEU A 134 -12.33 -17.87 16.24
CA LEU A 134 -13.49 -17.08 15.83
C LEU A 134 -13.44 -16.61 14.36
N PHE A 135 -12.25 -16.59 13.73
CA PHE A 135 -12.08 -16.14 12.35
C PHE A 135 -11.70 -17.25 11.37
N LYS A 136 -11.86 -18.53 11.76
CA LYS A 136 -11.39 -19.68 10.98
C LYS A 136 -12.06 -19.78 9.59
N ASP A 137 -13.31 -19.37 9.48
CA ASP A 137 -14.14 -19.38 8.27
C ASP A 137 -14.26 -17.99 7.61
N LYS A 138 -13.71 -16.95 8.23
CA LYS A 138 -13.90 -15.56 7.79
C LYS A 138 -12.91 -15.14 6.72
N SER A 139 -13.34 -14.28 5.80
CA SER A 139 -12.47 -13.67 4.79
C SER A 139 -11.63 -12.57 5.42
N PHE A 140 -10.36 -12.48 5.04
CA PHE A 140 -9.48 -11.39 5.47
C PHE A 140 -9.14 -10.49 4.29
N ILE A 141 -9.51 -9.22 4.39
CA ILE A 141 -9.13 -8.17 3.45
C ILE A 141 -8.03 -7.36 4.13
N LEU A 142 -6.88 -7.21 3.49
CA LEU A 142 -5.75 -6.44 4.01
C LEU A 142 -5.62 -5.13 3.25
N PHE A 143 -5.80 -4.01 3.95
CA PHE A 143 -5.57 -2.68 3.40
C PHE A 143 -4.18 -2.20 3.80
N LEU A 144 -3.26 -2.19 2.82
CA LEU A 144 -1.94 -1.59 2.92
C LEU A 144 -2.07 -0.08 2.71
N ASN A 145 -2.51 0.63 3.74
CA ASN A 145 -2.92 2.03 3.66
C ASN A 145 -1.72 2.99 3.67
N LYS A 146 -2.02 4.27 3.36
CA LYS A 146 -1.06 5.37 3.27
C LYS A 146 -0.02 5.18 2.15
N GLN A 147 -0.46 4.64 1.01
CA GLN A 147 0.42 4.48 -0.16
C GLN A 147 0.96 5.82 -0.68
N ASP A 148 0.22 6.92 -0.50
CA ASP A 148 0.69 8.28 -0.77
C ASP A 148 1.94 8.64 0.04
N LYS A 149 1.95 8.34 1.34
CA LYS A 149 3.09 8.59 2.23
C LYS A 149 4.23 7.64 1.96
N LEU A 150 3.93 6.37 1.74
CA LEU A 150 4.93 5.38 1.36
C LEU A 150 5.65 5.82 0.07
N ALA A 151 4.90 6.20 -0.97
CA ALA A 151 5.46 6.67 -2.23
C ALA A 151 6.32 7.92 -2.05
N SER A 152 5.88 8.89 -1.24
CA SER A 152 6.65 10.09 -0.91
C SER A 152 7.98 9.75 -0.22
N LYS A 153 7.95 8.88 0.80
CA LYS A 153 9.17 8.44 1.51
C LYS A 153 10.13 7.69 0.58
N VAL A 154 9.63 6.72 -0.19
CA VAL A 154 10.44 5.93 -1.14
C VAL A 154 11.04 6.79 -2.25
N ARG A 155 10.32 7.82 -2.72
CA ARG A 155 10.85 8.82 -3.66
C ARG A 155 11.99 9.64 -3.05
N SER A 156 11.82 10.08 -1.80
CA SER A 156 12.83 10.91 -1.11
C SER A 156 14.14 10.19 -0.84
N GLN A 157 14.11 8.85 -0.72
CA GLN A 157 15.24 8.00 -0.33
C GLN A 157 15.93 8.39 1.00
N ARG A 158 15.32 9.25 1.82
CA ARG A 158 15.91 9.73 3.08
C ARG A 158 16.00 8.65 4.14
N THR A 159 14.98 7.79 4.21
CA THR A 159 14.92 6.63 5.10
C THR A 159 14.71 5.37 4.25
N PRO A 160 15.79 4.77 3.71
CA PRO A 160 15.72 3.52 2.96
C PRO A 160 15.08 2.41 3.80
N ILE A 161 14.13 1.67 3.24
CA ILE A 161 13.47 0.57 3.96
C ILE A 161 14.46 -0.53 4.42
N ILE A 162 15.57 -0.71 3.70
CA ILE A 162 16.60 -1.72 4.00
C ILE A 162 17.26 -1.50 5.37
N ASP A 163 17.28 -0.27 5.87
CA ASP A 163 17.85 0.07 7.19
C ASP A 163 16.99 -0.52 8.33
N PHE A 164 15.71 -0.80 8.07
CA PHE A 164 14.74 -1.35 9.02
C PHE A 164 14.34 -2.80 8.72
N PHE A 165 14.40 -3.17 7.44
CA PHE A 165 14.07 -4.47 6.88
C PHE A 165 15.16 -4.94 5.91
N PRO A 166 16.32 -5.41 6.42
CA PRO A 166 17.42 -5.88 5.58
C PRO A 166 17.00 -6.97 4.58
N GLU A 167 15.99 -7.78 4.92
CA GLU A 167 15.40 -8.80 4.06
C GLU A 167 14.78 -8.24 2.76
N TYR A 168 14.52 -6.92 2.69
CA TYR A 168 14.08 -6.25 1.47
C TYR A 168 15.11 -6.36 0.34
N GLU A 169 16.41 -6.48 0.67
CA GLU A 169 17.46 -6.60 -0.34
C GLU A 169 17.22 -7.79 -1.27
N LEU A 170 16.83 -8.94 -0.71
CA LEU A 170 16.43 -10.10 -1.48
C LEU A 170 15.00 -9.95 -2.03
N GLY A 171 14.11 -9.31 -1.26
CA GLY A 171 12.71 -9.07 -1.62
C GLY A 171 12.54 -8.31 -2.94
N LYS A 172 13.36 -7.29 -3.20
CA LYS A 172 13.31 -6.53 -4.45
C LYS A 172 13.68 -7.36 -5.68
N PHE A 173 14.68 -8.24 -5.56
CA PHE A 173 15.02 -9.19 -6.63
C PHE A 173 13.90 -10.19 -6.86
N LYS A 174 13.34 -10.78 -5.78
CA LYS A 174 12.21 -11.71 -5.85
C LYS A 174 11.04 -11.10 -6.62
N PHE A 175 10.68 -9.85 -6.29
CA PHE A 175 9.63 -9.13 -7.03
C PHE A 175 9.95 -8.98 -8.52
N THR A 176 11.16 -8.50 -8.87
CA THR A 176 11.55 -8.32 -10.27
C THR A 176 11.49 -9.63 -11.05
N ILE A 177 12.00 -10.73 -10.48
CA ILE A 177 11.98 -12.05 -11.12
C ILE A 177 10.53 -12.52 -11.34
N THR A 178 9.67 -12.42 -10.32
CA THR A 178 8.25 -12.76 -10.46
C THR A 178 7.55 -11.92 -11.53
N PHE A 179 7.82 -10.62 -11.56
CA PHE A 179 7.23 -9.72 -12.55
C PHE A 179 7.67 -10.06 -13.98
N LEU A 180 8.97 -10.30 -14.21
CA LEU A 180 9.48 -10.70 -15.51
C LEU A 180 8.98 -12.09 -15.92
N SER A 181 8.84 -13.02 -14.98
CA SER A 181 8.28 -14.36 -15.21
C SER A 181 6.80 -14.30 -15.64
N ASP A 182 6.00 -13.42 -15.02
CA ASP A 182 4.61 -13.18 -15.42
C ASP A 182 4.55 -12.64 -16.88
N MET A 183 5.41 -11.68 -17.22
CA MET A 183 5.52 -11.13 -18.57
C MET A 183 5.89 -12.20 -19.60
N LEU A 184 6.90 -13.02 -19.30
CA LEU A 184 7.33 -14.11 -20.18
C LEU A 184 6.22 -15.15 -20.39
N THR A 185 5.50 -15.50 -19.32
CA THR A 185 4.38 -16.44 -19.36
C THR A 185 3.27 -15.94 -20.29
N GLN A 186 2.85 -14.68 -20.20
CA GLN A 186 1.82 -14.14 -21.10
C GLN A 186 2.27 -14.14 -22.56
N LYS A 187 3.54 -13.79 -22.83
CA LYS A 187 4.11 -13.84 -24.19
C LYS A 187 4.12 -15.27 -24.74
N LYS A 188 4.54 -16.26 -23.95
CA LYS A 188 4.49 -17.70 -24.34
C LYS A 188 3.07 -18.15 -24.67
N ARG A 189 2.07 -17.64 -23.94
CA ARG A 189 0.64 -17.91 -24.18
C ARG A 189 0.04 -17.09 -25.31
N LYS A 190 0.83 -16.24 -25.99
CA LYS A 190 0.38 -15.28 -27.03
C LYS A 190 -0.79 -14.40 -26.56
N LYS A 191 -0.81 -14.06 -25.27
CA LYS A 191 -1.81 -13.20 -24.65
C LYS A 191 -1.29 -11.77 -24.48
N SER A 192 -2.20 -10.83 -24.30
CA SER A 192 -1.86 -9.45 -23.96
C SER A 192 -1.14 -9.38 -22.61
N ASP A 193 -0.12 -8.53 -22.51
CA ASP A 193 0.58 -8.22 -21.25
C ASP A 193 -0.16 -7.19 -20.39
N ALA A 194 -1.27 -6.63 -20.88
CA ALA A 194 -2.10 -5.66 -20.15
C ALA A 194 -2.55 -6.18 -18.78
N GLU A 195 -2.83 -7.48 -18.65
CA GLU A 195 -3.20 -8.11 -17.38
C GLU A 195 -2.06 -8.04 -16.34
N VAL A 196 -0.81 -8.18 -16.78
CA VAL A 196 0.37 -8.15 -15.89
C VAL A 196 0.66 -6.73 -15.44
N TRP A 197 0.60 -5.77 -16.36
CA TRP A 197 0.69 -4.35 -16.01
C TRP A 197 -0.42 -3.92 -15.06
N LYS A 198 -1.67 -4.34 -15.33
CA LYS A 198 -2.80 -4.07 -14.44
C LYS A 198 -2.58 -4.71 -13.06
N LYS A 199 -2.14 -5.96 -13.00
CA LYS A 199 -1.88 -6.68 -11.74
C LYS A 199 -0.89 -5.94 -10.83
N HIS A 200 0.21 -5.43 -11.40
CA HIS A 200 1.32 -4.91 -10.59
C HIS A 200 1.31 -3.38 -10.41
N PHE A 201 0.84 -2.62 -11.40
CA PHE A 201 0.99 -1.15 -11.40
C PHE A 201 -0.31 -0.40 -11.18
N SER A 202 -1.46 -0.98 -11.49
CA SER A 202 -2.69 -0.18 -11.63
C SER A 202 -3.12 0.58 -10.38
N TYR A 203 -2.78 0.15 -9.17
CA TYR A 203 -3.09 0.87 -7.91
C TYR A 203 -2.21 2.10 -7.68
N PHE A 204 -1.13 2.26 -8.43
CA PHE A 204 -0.16 3.33 -8.30
C PHE A 204 -0.27 4.37 -9.44
N LEU A 205 -1.13 4.11 -10.42
CA LEU A 205 -1.31 5.00 -11.58
C LEU A 205 -2.44 6.00 -11.33
N PRO A 206 -2.31 7.23 -11.89
CA PRO A 206 -3.38 8.21 -11.88
C PRO A 206 -4.65 7.71 -12.57
N ALA A 207 -5.77 8.36 -12.30
CA ALA A 207 -7.01 8.09 -13.04
C ALA A 207 -6.87 8.50 -14.51
N ALA A 208 -7.44 7.72 -15.42
CA ALA A 208 -7.33 7.92 -16.87
C ALA A 208 -7.89 9.26 -17.40
N SER A 209 -8.54 10.09 -16.57
CA SER A 209 -9.31 11.27 -17.00
C SER A 209 -8.63 12.64 -16.79
N LYS A 210 -7.31 12.71 -16.54
CA LYS A 210 -6.61 14.00 -16.35
C LYS A 210 -5.43 14.27 -17.31
N ALA A 211 -5.43 13.67 -18.49
CA ALA A 211 -4.41 13.95 -19.50
C ALA A 211 -4.62 15.28 -20.27
N SER A 212 -5.56 16.14 -19.90
CA SER A 212 -5.93 17.31 -20.74
C SER A 212 -6.23 18.62 -20.00
N ALA A 213 -5.75 18.81 -18.77
CA ALA A 213 -5.69 20.15 -18.16
C ALA A 213 -4.24 20.62 -18.19
N GLY A 214 -3.82 21.25 -19.29
CA GLY A 214 -2.48 21.81 -19.42
C GLY A 214 -2.18 22.75 -18.26
N SER A 215 -1.11 22.45 -17.50
CA SER A 215 -0.64 23.37 -16.46
C SER A 215 0.03 24.57 -17.13
N SER A 216 -0.31 25.76 -16.67
CA SER A 216 0.33 27.02 -17.05
C SER A 216 1.66 27.26 -16.31
N SER A 217 2.13 26.29 -15.52
CA SER A 217 3.41 26.28 -14.84
C SER A 217 4.31 25.24 -15.49
N GLY A 218 5.51 25.61 -15.94
CA GLY A 218 6.46 24.68 -16.58
C GLY A 218 6.97 23.50 -15.73
N ALA A 219 6.41 23.26 -14.54
CA ALA A 219 6.68 22.11 -13.70
C ALA A 219 5.62 21.02 -13.93
N MET A 220 6.07 19.78 -14.16
CA MET A 220 5.19 18.62 -14.27
C MET A 220 4.47 18.36 -12.95
N THR A 221 3.19 18.00 -13.06
CA THR A 221 2.38 17.49 -11.96
C THR A 221 2.87 16.11 -11.51
N LEU A 222 2.55 15.72 -10.28
CA LEU A 222 2.90 14.37 -9.78
C LEU A 222 2.31 13.25 -10.65
N ASP A 223 1.09 13.46 -11.18
CA ASP A 223 0.43 12.50 -12.07
C ASP A 223 1.21 12.34 -13.39
N GLU A 224 1.70 13.43 -13.98
CA GLU A 224 2.55 13.40 -15.18
C GLU A 224 3.88 12.70 -14.92
N ILE A 225 4.53 13.01 -13.79
CA ILE A 225 5.77 12.34 -13.36
C ILE A 225 5.54 10.83 -13.21
N ILE A 226 4.46 10.40 -12.55
CA ILE A 226 4.14 8.97 -12.38
C ILE A 226 3.94 8.30 -13.74
N MET A 227 3.25 8.96 -14.68
CA MET A 227 3.03 8.41 -16.01
C MET A 227 4.33 8.32 -16.84
N GLU A 228 5.23 9.29 -16.72
CA GLU A 228 6.55 9.23 -17.34
C GLU A 228 7.39 8.09 -16.77
N GLU A 229 7.45 7.96 -15.43
CA GLU A 229 8.10 6.84 -14.73
C GLU A 229 7.53 5.49 -15.19
N TYR A 230 6.21 5.39 -15.31
CA TYR A 230 5.53 4.18 -15.79
C TYR A 230 5.93 3.84 -17.23
N ASN A 231 5.90 4.81 -18.14
CA ASN A 231 6.31 4.63 -19.53
C ASN A 231 7.80 4.23 -19.64
N GLN A 232 8.66 4.79 -18.80
CA GLN A 232 10.08 4.43 -18.73
C GLN A 232 10.26 2.96 -18.34
N VAL A 233 9.54 2.48 -17.32
CA VAL A 233 9.52 1.06 -16.92
C VAL A 233 9.04 0.18 -18.09
N GLN A 234 7.91 0.53 -18.73
CA GLN A 234 7.39 -0.23 -19.87
C GLN A 234 8.42 -0.32 -21.02
N SER A 235 9.07 0.79 -21.35
CA SER A 235 10.09 0.85 -22.40
C SER A 235 11.28 -0.08 -22.11
N MET A 236 11.80 -0.07 -20.88
CA MET A 236 12.90 -0.94 -20.48
C MET A 236 12.55 -2.43 -20.58
N ILE A 237 11.35 -2.79 -20.12
CA ILE A 237 10.86 -4.18 -20.20
C ILE A 237 10.63 -4.61 -21.65
N ASN A 238 9.97 -3.77 -22.46
CA ASN A 238 9.71 -4.08 -23.86
C ASN A 238 11.00 -4.23 -24.66
N LYS A 239 12.02 -3.42 -24.38
CA LYS A 239 13.36 -3.60 -24.97
C LYS A 239 13.99 -4.94 -24.58
N ALA A 240 13.96 -5.30 -23.29
CA ALA A 240 14.50 -6.58 -22.83
C ALA A 240 13.75 -7.79 -23.41
N VAL A 241 12.45 -7.66 -23.67
CA VAL A 241 11.64 -8.67 -24.38
C VAL A 241 12.08 -8.78 -25.84
N HIS A 242 12.18 -7.65 -26.55
CA HIS A 242 12.56 -7.61 -27.96
C HIS A 242 13.96 -8.17 -28.19
N ASP A 243 14.90 -7.84 -27.31
CA ASP A 243 16.28 -8.32 -27.35
C ASP A 243 16.42 -9.81 -26.96
N GLY A 244 15.31 -10.51 -26.67
CA GLY A 244 15.30 -11.92 -26.30
C GLY A 244 15.84 -12.24 -24.90
N ARG A 245 16.21 -11.22 -24.11
CA ARG A 245 16.88 -11.40 -22.80
C ARG A 245 16.01 -12.14 -21.80
N LEU A 246 14.71 -11.81 -21.73
CA LEU A 246 13.79 -12.48 -20.81
C LEU A 246 13.68 -13.99 -21.07
N ALA A 247 13.83 -14.44 -22.31
CA ALA A 247 13.78 -15.86 -22.64
C ALA A 247 15.09 -16.60 -22.31
N ALA A 248 16.21 -15.88 -22.20
CA ALA A 248 17.51 -16.42 -21.83
C ALA A 248 17.69 -16.58 -20.31
N TRP A 249 16.99 -15.76 -19.53
CA TRP A 249 17.08 -15.79 -18.07
C TRP A 249 16.27 -16.94 -17.45
N PRO A 250 16.78 -17.62 -16.41
CA PRO A 250 16.08 -18.66 -15.67
C PRO A 250 14.96 -18.11 -14.77
N LEU A 251 13.98 -17.42 -15.37
CA LEU A 251 12.82 -16.87 -14.69
C LEU A 251 11.85 -18.02 -14.34
N THR A 252 11.94 -18.54 -13.11
CA THR A 252 10.99 -19.53 -12.58
C THR A 252 9.92 -18.83 -11.75
N GLY A 253 8.64 -19.23 -11.94
CA GLY A 253 7.51 -18.68 -11.20
C GLY A 253 7.60 -18.94 -9.69
N ASP A 254 8.14 -20.10 -9.32
CA ASP A 254 8.60 -20.40 -7.96
C ASP A 254 10.07 -19.98 -7.88
N VAL A 255 10.32 -18.80 -7.34
CA VAL A 255 11.67 -18.24 -7.24
C VAL A 255 12.47 -19.04 -6.22
N LYS A 256 13.23 -20.04 -6.69
CA LYS A 256 14.17 -20.79 -5.85
C LYS A 256 15.40 -19.92 -5.59
N ASP A 257 15.90 -19.89 -4.35
CA ASP A 257 17.04 -19.03 -3.98
C ASP A 257 18.29 -19.26 -4.85
N GLY A 258 18.49 -20.48 -5.37
CA GLY A 258 19.54 -20.78 -6.34
C GLY A 258 19.40 -20.05 -7.69
N ALA A 259 18.17 -19.89 -8.20
CA ALA A 259 17.92 -19.16 -9.44
C ALA A 259 18.11 -17.64 -9.26
N ILE A 260 17.83 -17.12 -8.07
CA ILE A 260 18.11 -15.72 -7.72
C ILE A 260 19.61 -15.47 -7.76
N THR A 261 20.39 -16.35 -7.12
CA THR A 261 21.85 -16.23 -7.05
C THR A 261 22.46 -16.17 -8.46
N THR A 262 22.04 -17.09 -9.35
CA THR A 262 22.48 -17.08 -10.76
C THR A 262 22.11 -15.78 -11.48
N LEU A 263 20.90 -15.26 -11.27
CA LEU A 263 20.47 -14.00 -11.90
C LEU A 263 21.20 -12.78 -11.33
N MET A 264 21.58 -12.80 -10.05
CA MET A 264 22.38 -11.74 -9.43
C MET A 264 23.82 -11.68 -9.97
N GLU A 265 24.29 -12.74 -10.63
CA GLU A 265 25.59 -12.79 -11.31
C GLU A 265 25.49 -12.45 -12.82
N ASP A 266 24.28 -12.47 -13.39
CA ASP A 266 24.05 -12.13 -14.80
C ASP A 266 24.09 -10.61 -15.00
N GLU A 267 25.14 -10.12 -15.67
CA GLU A 267 25.36 -8.68 -15.90
C GLU A 267 24.18 -8.02 -16.62
N GLY A 268 23.54 -8.73 -17.56
CA GLY A 268 22.41 -8.21 -18.32
C GLY A 268 21.17 -8.00 -17.46
N PHE A 269 20.90 -8.95 -16.56
CA PHE A 269 19.81 -8.88 -15.59
C PHE A 269 20.08 -7.79 -14.56
N VAL A 270 21.27 -7.76 -13.96
CA VAL A 270 21.65 -6.75 -12.96
C VAL A 270 21.58 -5.34 -13.55
N ALA A 271 22.05 -5.14 -14.78
CA ALA A 271 21.96 -3.85 -15.46
C ALA A 271 20.50 -3.41 -15.69
N LEU A 272 19.61 -4.32 -16.10
CA LEU A 272 18.18 -3.99 -16.23
C LEU A 272 17.56 -3.70 -14.85
N PHE A 273 17.86 -4.53 -13.86
CA PHE A 273 17.36 -4.40 -12.49
C PHE A 273 17.74 -3.05 -11.88
N ASN A 274 19.00 -2.65 -11.95
CA ASN A 274 19.47 -1.37 -11.42
C ASN A 274 18.74 -0.20 -12.08
N ARG A 275 18.60 -0.22 -13.42
CA ARG A 275 17.84 0.82 -14.15
C ARG A 275 16.36 0.86 -13.78
N LEU A 276 15.74 -0.28 -13.49
CA LEU A 276 14.37 -0.31 -12.98
C LEU A 276 14.31 0.31 -11.58
N MET A 277 15.25 -0.02 -10.71
CA MET A 277 15.35 0.52 -9.35
C MET A 277 15.68 2.01 -9.30
N ASP A 278 16.25 2.59 -10.36
CA ASP A 278 16.41 4.05 -10.50
C ASP A 278 15.07 4.78 -10.66
N VAL A 279 14.01 4.09 -11.12
CA VAL A 279 12.67 4.67 -11.29
C VAL A 279 11.87 4.61 -9.97
N ALA A 280 11.41 5.76 -9.48
CA ALA A 280 10.80 5.83 -8.15
C ALA A 280 9.43 5.12 -8.07
N LEU A 281 8.63 5.15 -9.13
CA LEU A 281 7.42 4.32 -9.23
C LEU A 281 7.75 2.84 -9.06
N TYR A 282 8.79 2.34 -9.74
CA TYR A 282 9.18 0.93 -9.64
C TYR A 282 9.60 0.58 -8.21
N ARG A 283 10.44 1.41 -7.57
CA ARG A 283 10.79 1.25 -6.14
C ARG A 283 9.55 1.18 -5.26
N THR A 284 8.59 2.09 -5.47
CA THR A 284 7.35 2.13 -4.68
C THR A 284 6.56 0.83 -4.83
N VAL A 285 6.37 0.34 -6.06
CA VAL A 285 5.69 -0.93 -6.33
C VAL A 285 6.42 -2.09 -5.65
N THR A 286 7.75 -2.13 -5.75
CA THR A 286 8.59 -3.18 -5.15
C THR A 286 8.53 -3.17 -3.62
N VAL A 287 8.58 -1.99 -2.99
CA VAL A 287 8.43 -1.85 -1.54
C VAL A 287 7.03 -2.29 -1.10
N THR A 288 5.97 -1.83 -1.76
CA THR A 288 4.61 -2.25 -1.43
C THR A 288 4.43 -3.76 -1.61
N HIS A 289 5.04 -4.36 -2.63
CA HIS A 289 5.02 -5.81 -2.81
C HIS A 289 5.74 -6.52 -1.67
N PHE A 290 6.92 -6.05 -1.26
CA PHE A 290 7.65 -6.62 -0.14
C PHE A 290 6.85 -6.54 1.17
N ILE A 291 6.28 -5.38 1.49
CA ILE A 291 5.43 -5.23 2.68
C ILE A 291 4.26 -6.20 2.62
N LYS A 292 3.57 -6.30 1.48
CA LYS A 292 2.52 -7.30 1.26
C LYS A 292 3.01 -8.72 1.58
N THR A 293 4.21 -9.10 1.14
CA THR A 293 4.74 -10.45 1.42
C THR A 293 5.02 -10.70 2.90
N LEU A 294 5.39 -9.68 3.68
CA LEU A 294 5.54 -9.81 5.14
C LEU A 294 4.20 -10.21 5.78
N PHE A 295 3.11 -9.50 5.45
CA PHE A 295 1.78 -9.83 5.97
C PHE A 295 1.27 -11.19 5.52
N LEU A 296 1.49 -11.55 4.24
CA LEU A 296 1.03 -12.83 3.73
C LEU A 296 1.80 -14.02 4.35
N ALA A 297 3.06 -13.82 4.76
CA ALA A 297 3.86 -14.85 5.43
C ALA A 297 3.33 -15.22 6.82
N GLU A 298 2.61 -14.32 7.48
CA GLU A 298 2.01 -14.54 8.81
C GLU A 298 0.70 -15.35 8.75
N CYS A 299 0.18 -15.61 7.54
CA CYS A 299 -1.10 -16.27 7.33
C CYS A 299 -0.96 -17.42 6.35
N GLU A 300 -1.38 -18.62 6.74
CA GLU A 300 -1.41 -19.78 5.85
C GLU A 300 -2.36 -19.53 4.66
N GLN A 301 -1.81 -19.41 3.44
CA GLN A 301 -2.60 -19.12 2.25
C GLN A 301 -3.09 -20.42 1.59
N THR A 302 -4.39 -20.68 1.60
CA THR A 302 -5.01 -21.82 0.91
C THR A 302 -5.98 -21.36 -0.18
N LYS A 303 -6.53 -22.31 -0.95
CA LYS A 303 -7.54 -21.96 -1.95
C LYS A 303 -8.81 -21.44 -1.29
N GLU A 304 -9.15 -22.00 -0.13
CA GLU A 304 -10.38 -21.81 0.62
C GLU A 304 -10.28 -20.64 1.61
N ARG A 305 -9.09 -20.36 2.14
CA ARG A 305 -8.84 -19.32 3.14
C ARG A 305 -7.57 -18.57 2.80
N ARG A 306 -7.69 -17.30 2.46
CA ARG A 306 -6.55 -16.44 2.11
C ARG A 306 -6.81 -14.99 2.51
N VAL A 307 -5.72 -14.24 2.56
CA VAL A 307 -5.76 -12.79 2.72
C VAL A 307 -5.83 -12.14 1.34
N TYR A 308 -6.72 -11.14 1.20
CA TYR A 308 -6.89 -10.36 -0.03
C TYR A 308 -6.28 -8.97 0.16
N PRO A 309 -5.02 -8.75 -0.28
CA PRO A 309 -4.31 -7.50 -0.04
C PRO A 309 -4.59 -6.44 -1.12
N TYR A 310 -4.80 -5.21 -0.67
CA TYR A 310 -5.05 -4.04 -1.51
C TYR A 310 -4.19 -2.85 -1.06
N PRO A 311 -3.37 -2.27 -1.95
CA PRO A 311 -2.76 -0.96 -1.72
C PRO A 311 -3.84 0.11 -1.63
N THR A 312 -3.87 0.84 -0.51
CA THR A 312 -4.93 1.82 -0.21
C THR A 312 -4.39 3.20 0.16
N THR A 313 -5.20 4.21 -0.15
CA THR A 313 -5.03 5.59 0.33
C THR A 313 -6.40 6.05 0.80
N ALA A 314 -6.68 5.92 2.10
CA ALA A 314 -8.01 6.18 2.67
C ALA A 314 -8.53 7.62 2.44
N ILE A 315 -7.62 8.58 2.28
CA ILE A 315 -7.96 9.99 1.98
C ILE A 315 -8.25 10.23 0.48
N ASP A 316 -8.06 9.23 -0.38
CA ASP A 316 -8.41 9.26 -1.79
C ASP A 316 -9.68 8.45 -2.04
N LYS A 317 -10.81 9.17 -2.17
CA LYS A 317 -12.13 8.59 -2.45
C LYS A 317 -12.11 7.64 -3.64
N ARG A 318 -11.29 7.88 -4.67
CA ARG A 318 -11.24 7.04 -5.89
C ARG A 318 -10.56 5.71 -5.60
N ASN A 319 -9.45 5.75 -4.87
CA ASN A 319 -8.76 4.55 -4.42
C ASN A 319 -9.69 3.70 -3.55
N VAL A 320 -10.39 4.33 -2.60
CA VAL A 320 -11.36 3.65 -1.72
C VAL A 320 -12.48 2.99 -2.51
N ILE A 321 -13.14 3.71 -3.45
CA ILE A 321 -14.20 3.14 -4.30
C ILE A 321 -13.68 1.92 -5.06
N ARG A 322 -12.52 2.06 -5.70
CA ARG A 322 -11.95 0.99 -6.50
C ARG A 322 -11.59 -0.25 -5.68
N VAL A 323 -11.06 -0.06 -4.48
CA VAL A 323 -10.72 -1.15 -3.57
C VAL A 323 -11.99 -1.80 -3.04
N PHE A 324 -13.00 -1.01 -2.67
CA PHE A 324 -14.30 -1.52 -2.23
C PHE A 324 -14.99 -2.35 -3.32
N ASP A 325 -15.00 -1.87 -4.57
CA ASP A 325 -15.51 -2.60 -5.73
C ASP A 325 -14.74 -3.92 -5.96
N SER A 326 -13.43 -3.92 -5.69
CA SER A 326 -12.60 -5.14 -5.79
C SER A 326 -12.82 -6.11 -4.63
N CYS A 327 -13.29 -5.61 -3.48
CA CYS A 327 -13.68 -6.43 -2.33
C CYS A 327 -15.10 -7.00 -2.48
N LYS A 328 -15.91 -6.43 -3.38
CA LYS A 328 -17.32 -6.79 -3.56
C LYS A 328 -17.54 -8.28 -3.77
N GLU A 329 -16.81 -8.91 -4.69
CA GLU A 329 -16.97 -10.35 -4.96
C GLU A 329 -16.62 -11.21 -3.74
N ILE A 330 -15.66 -10.78 -2.93
CA ILE A 330 -15.25 -11.46 -1.69
C ILE A 330 -16.33 -11.31 -0.61
N LEU A 331 -16.89 -10.09 -0.48
CA LEU A 331 -17.90 -9.77 0.53
C LEU A 331 -19.27 -10.35 0.16
N GLN A 332 -19.68 -10.25 -1.10
CA GLN A 332 -20.97 -10.73 -1.59
C GLN A 332 -20.98 -12.25 -1.84
N GLY A 333 -19.89 -12.82 -2.37
CA GLY A 333 -19.82 -14.26 -2.64
C GLY A 333 -20.05 -15.11 -1.39
N LYS A 334 -19.62 -14.64 -0.21
CA LYS A 334 -19.91 -15.29 1.07
C LYS A 334 -21.29 -14.97 1.61
N ALA A 335 -21.72 -13.70 1.59
CA ALA A 335 -23.04 -13.30 2.06
C ALA A 335 -24.18 -14.06 1.34
N PHE A 336 -24.09 -14.24 0.01
CA PHE A 336 -25.06 -15.03 -0.74
C PHE A 336 -25.02 -16.53 -0.41
N THR A 337 -23.86 -17.07 -0.04
CA THR A 337 -23.75 -18.49 0.38
C THR A 337 -24.37 -18.71 1.76
N GLU A 338 -24.21 -17.76 2.68
CA GLU A 338 -24.78 -17.80 4.03
C GLU A 338 -26.30 -17.54 4.05
N MET A 339 -26.86 -16.82 3.05
CA MET A 339 -28.32 -16.62 2.92
C MET A 339 -29.08 -17.81 2.31
N ILE A 340 -28.38 -18.78 1.72
CA ILE A 340 -28.98 -19.95 1.05
C ILE A 340 -28.99 -21.19 1.96
N ILE A 341 -28.31 -21.12 3.11
CA ILE A 341 -28.31 -22.14 4.18
C ILE A 341 -29.23 -21.65 5.30
#